data_AF-A0A4D8PJQ6-F1
#
_entry.id   AF-A0A4D8PJQ6-F1
#
_cell.length_a   1.000
_cell.length_b   1.000
_cell.length_c   1.000
_cell.angle_alpha   90.00
_cell.angle_beta   90.00
_cell.angle_gamma   90.00
#
_symmetry.space_group_name_H-M   'P 1'
#
loop_
_entity.id
_entity.type
_entity.pdbx_description
1 polymer ?
#
loop_
_entity_poly.entity_id
_entity_poly.type
_entity_poly.pdbx_seq_one_letter_code
_entity_poly.pdbx_strand_id
1 'polypeptide(L)'
;MSIFSRLTDIVQSNLNSLLDRAEDPEKLIRLIIQEMEDTLVEVRSSTVKIIAERKEIERRIADLHRERDSWDRKAETALTHDREDLAKQALLAKSRAAEEADVLTAQLAQVEEALSKSNEDIGRLQAKLTDAKNREKALIARTKTAANRVRVRSTLHDERINDAFSRFEQVERNLDELEGRVEAYDVGRTKTLTEEIAELEADKKVQDELAALKARVAARRGS
;
A
#
# COMPACT_ATOMS: atom_id res chain seq x y z
N MET A 1 -10.03 24.94 6.58
CA MET A 1 -9.23 24.22 7.60
C MET A 1 -7.75 24.52 7.34
N SER A 2 -6.96 24.68 8.39
CA SER A 2 -5.50 24.86 8.26
C SER A 2 -4.84 23.58 7.75
N ILE A 3 -3.79 23.70 6.94
CA ILE A 3 -2.99 22.56 6.41
C ILE A 3 -2.50 21.68 7.57
N PHE A 4 -2.09 22.30 8.68
CA PHE A 4 -1.64 21.62 9.89
C PHE A 4 -2.76 20.87 10.63
N SER A 5 -3.99 21.39 10.59
CA SER A 5 -5.16 20.69 11.15
C SER A 5 -5.44 19.42 10.36
N ARG A 6 -5.46 19.53 9.02
CA ARG A 6 -5.68 18.38 8.14
C ARG A 6 -4.58 17.32 8.31
N LEU A 7 -3.32 17.74 8.37
CA LEU A 7 -2.19 16.86 8.66
C LEU A 7 -2.38 16.12 10.00
N THR A 8 -2.76 16.83 11.06
CA THR A 8 -2.97 16.26 12.39
C THR A 8 -4.08 15.20 12.35
N ASP A 9 -5.20 15.53 11.72
CA ASP A 9 -6.34 14.61 11.54
C ASP A 9 -5.90 13.35 10.77
N ILE A 10 -5.13 13.51 9.70
CA ILE A 10 -4.60 12.40 8.88
C ILE A 10 -3.66 11.51 9.70
N VAL A 11 -2.70 12.09 10.43
CA VAL A 11 -1.71 11.32 11.20
C VAL A 11 -2.40 10.55 12.33
N GLN A 12 -3.36 11.17 13.01
CA GLN A 12 -4.12 10.59 14.12
C GLN A 12 -5.22 9.62 13.65
N SER A 13 -5.66 9.70 12.38
CA SER A 13 -6.71 8.84 11.85
C SER A 13 -6.38 7.36 11.98
N ASN A 14 -7.33 6.57 12.45
CA ASN A 14 -7.23 5.12 12.41
C ASN A 14 -7.81 4.61 11.09
N LEU A 15 -6.93 4.34 10.13
CA LEU A 15 -7.33 3.93 8.78
C LEU A 15 -8.16 2.64 8.79
N ASN A 16 -7.91 1.69 9.70
CA ASN A 16 -8.73 0.47 9.79
C ASN A 16 -10.18 0.81 10.13
N SER A 17 -10.40 1.66 11.14
CA SER A 17 -11.75 2.06 11.55
C SER A 17 -12.52 2.82 10.47
N LEU A 18 -11.81 3.57 9.62
CA LEU A 18 -12.41 4.27 8.49
C LEU A 18 -12.80 3.30 7.38
N LEU A 19 -11.95 2.31 7.08
CA LEU A 19 -12.22 1.30 6.06
C LEU A 19 -13.33 0.33 6.46
N ASP A 20 -13.40 -0.05 7.74
CA ASP A 20 -14.40 -1.00 8.25
C ASP A 20 -15.84 -0.44 8.16
N ARG A 21 -15.98 0.89 8.13
CA ARG A 21 -17.28 1.58 8.03
C ARG A 21 -17.60 2.04 6.61
N ALA A 22 -16.70 1.84 5.66
CA ALA A 22 -16.84 2.31 4.30
C ALA A 22 -17.68 1.34 3.46
N GLU A 23 -18.63 1.88 2.71
CA GLU A 23 -19.38 1.11 1.71
C GLU A 23 -18.49 0.67 0.54
N ASP A 24 -17.54 1.53 0.14
CA ASP A 24 -16.50 1.24 -0.84
C ASP A 24 -15.10 1.54 -0.26
N PRO A 25 -14.46 0.54 0.39
CA PRO A 25 -13.15 0.72 1.02
C PRO A 25 -12.01 0.93 0.00
N GLU A 26 -12.15 0.45 -1.24
CA GLU A 26 -11.14 0.64 -2.29
C GLU A 26 -11.12 2.08 -2.82
N LYS A 27 -12.30 2.70 -2.95
CA LYS A 27 -12.38 4.11 -3.34
C LYS A 27 -11.95 5.01 -2.19
N LEU A 28 -12.38 4.70 -0.96
CA LEU A 28 -12.03 5.51 0.21
C LEU A 28 -10.51 5.55 0.43
N ILE A 29 -9.82 4.41 0.36
CA ILE A 29 -8.37 4.39 0.59
C ILE A 29 -7.60 5.17 -0.48
N ARG A 30 -8.04 5.13 -1.74
CA ARG A 30 -7.46 5.92 -2.83
C ARG A 30 -7.62 7.42 -2.60
N LEU A 31 -8.80 7.85 -2.15
CA LEU A 31 -9.04 9.26 -1.80
C LEU A 31 -8.16 9.72 -0.64
N ILE A 32 -8.03 8.89 0.40
CA ILE A 32 -7.15 9.18 1.55
C ILE A 32 -5.68 9.26 1.11
N ILE A 33 -5.22 8.35 0.25
CA ILE A 33 -3.86 8.38 -0.30
C ILE A 33 -3.62 9.67 -1.08
N GLN A 34 -4.57 10.07 -1.94
CA GLN A 34 -4.47 11.32 -2.70
C GLN A 34 -4.41 12.54 -1.76
N GLU A 35 -5.29 12.60 -0.75
CA GLU A 35 -5.31 13.70 0.22
C GLU A 35 -4.00 13.77 1.02
N MET A 36 -3.43 12.62 1.39
CA MET A 36 -2.11 12.53 2.03
C MET A 36 -0.99 13.03 1.10
N GLU A 37 -1.03 12.69 -0.19
CA GLU A 37 -0.05 13.14 -1.20
C GLU A 37 -0.14 14.65 -1.42
N ASP A 38 -1.34 15.20 -1.56
CA ASP A 38 -1.58 16.64 -1.71
C ASP A 38 -1.09 17.40 -0.47
N THR A 39 -1.45 16.92 0.72
CA THR A 39 -0.99 17.50 1.99
C THR A 39 0.54 17.44 2.12
N LEU A 40 1.17 16.36 1.66
CA LEU A 40 2.63 16.22 1.69
C LEU A 40 3.32 17.26 0.78
N VAL A 41 2.75 17.53 -0.40
CA VAL A 41 3.25 18.58 -1.30
C VAL A 41 3.09 19.96 -0.67
N GLU A 42 1.93 20.24 -0.08
CA GLU A 42 1.66 21.51 0.61
C GLU A 42 2.63 21.76 1.77
N VAL A 43 2.80 20.78 2.66
CA VAL A 43 3.71 20.89 3.81
C VAL A 43 5.14 21.10 3.34
N ARG A 44 5.62 20.34 2.33
CA ARG A 44 6.96 20.54 1.75
C ARG A 44 7.13 21.93 1.17
N SER A 45 6.13 22.46 0.45
CA SER A 45 6.19 23.82 -0.10
C SER A 45 6.28 24.87 1.01
N SER A 46 5.54 24.68 2.12
CA SER A 46 5.64 25.53 3.31
C SER A 46 7.04 25.44 3.93
N THR A 47 7.61 24.24 4.07
CA THR A 47 8.96 24.03 4.61
C THR A 47 10.03 24.72 3.77
N VAL A 48 9.88 24.78 2.44
CA VAL A 48 10.80 25.53 1.57
C VAL A 48 10.85 27.02 1.94
N LYS A 49 9.71 27.63 2.29
CA LYS A 49 9.65 29.03 2.73
C LYS A 49 10.40 29.23 4.05
N ILE A 50 10.21 28.32 5.00
CA ILE A 50 10.93 28.33 6.30
C ILE A 50 12.44 28.20 6.09
N ILE A 51 12.87 27.32 5.17
CA ILE A 51 14.30 27.17 4.83
C ILE A 51 14.87 28.46 4.22
N ALA A 52 14.10 29.13 3.36
CA ALA A 52 14.52 30.39 2.76
C ALA A 52 14.67 31.49 3.82
N GLU A 53 13.69 31.63 4.72
CA GLU A 53 13.73 32.55 5.86
C GLU A 53 14.93 32.28 6.77
N ARG A 54 15.18 31.01 7.12
CA ARG A 54 16.36 30.60 7.89
C ARG A 54 17.66 31.09 7.25
N LYS A 55 17.83 30.87 5.93
CA LYS A 55 19.03 31.28 5.20
C LYS A 55 19.18 32.80 5.12
N GLU A 56 18.07 33.53 5.04
CA GLU A 56 18.08 34.99 5.05
C GLU A 56 18.55 35.53 6.39
N ILE A 57 18.01 35.00 7.50
CA ILE A 57 18.43 35.36 8.86
C ILE A 57 19.91 35.00 9.08
N GLU A 58 20.33 33.79 8.71
CA GLU A 58 21.74 33.36 8.79
C GLU A 58 22.68 34.32 8.05
N ARG A 59 22.30 34.76 6.84
CA ARG A 59 23.08 35.71 6.05
C ARG A 59 23.14 37.07 6.75
N ARG A 60 22.02 37.56 7.27
CA ARG A 60 21.96 38.85 7.97
C ARG A 60 22.81 38.87 9.23
N ILE A 61 22.78 37.78 10.03
CA ILE A 61 23.66 37.61 11.19
C ILE A 61 25.13 37.64 10.76
N ALA A 62 25.48 36.93 9.69
CA ALA A 62 26.86 36.93 9.18
C ALA A 62 27.31 38.32 8.72
N ASP A 63 26.42 39.11 8.09
CA ASP A 63 26.72 40.48 7.69
C ASP A 63 26.92 41.40 8.90
N LEU A 64 26.08 41.28 9.94
CA LEU A 64 26.23 42.03 11.20
C LEU A 64 27.52 41.68 11.94
N HIS A 65 27.94 40.41 11.93
CA HIS A 65 29.25 40.02 12.48
C HIS A 65 30.41 40.67 11.74
N ARG A 66 30.36 40.74 10.39
CA ARG A 66 31.38 41.45 9.62
C ARG A 66 31.36 42.96 9.90
N GLU A 67 30.17 43.53 10.08
CA GLU A 67 30.02 44.94 10.44
C GLU A 67 30.63 45.23 11.81
N ARG A 68 30.35 44.38 12.81
CA ARG A 68 30.93 44.43 14.15
C ARG A 68 32.46 44.40 14.09
N ASP A 69 33.04 43.47 13.33
CA ASP A 69 34.50 43.35 13.19
C ASP A 69 35.09 44.56 12.44
N SER A 70 34.35 45.16 11.50
CA SER A 70 34.75 46.41 10.83
C SER A 70 34.76 47.60 11.80
N TRP A 71 33.73 47.73 12.63
CA TRP A 71 33.67 48.78 13.66
C TRP A 71 34.77 48.61 14.70
N ASP A 72 35.14 47.38 15.03
CA ASP A 72 36.26 47.11 15.94
C ASP A 72 37.58 47.64 15.39
N ARG A 73 37.91 47.30 14.14
CA ARG A 73 39.13 47.79 13.47
C ARG A 73 39.15 49.32 13.34
N LYS A 74 37.98 49.94 13.10
CA LYS A 74 37.85 51.40 13.07
C LYS A 74 38.10 52.02 14.45
N ALA A 75 37.62 51.38 15.53
CA ALA A 75 37.88 51.81 16.89
C ALA A 75 39.37 51.72 17.23
N GLU A 76 40.03 50.60 16.88
CA GLU A 76 41.48 50.43 17.02
C GLU A 76 42.25 51.52 16.27
N THR A 77 41.89 51.76 15.00
CA THR A 77 42.52 52.80 14.17
C THR A 77 42.36 54.19 14.82
N ALA A 78 41.17 54.53 15.29
CA ALA A 78 40.92 55.81 15.97
C ALA A 78 41.79 55.97 17.23
N LEU A 79 41.97 54.91 18.02
CA LEU A 79 42.84 54.91 19.20
C LEU A 79 44.32 55.10 18.82
N THR A 80 44.80 54.51 17.73
CA THR A 80 46.18 54.72 17.27
C THR A 80 46.48 56.17 16.84
N HIS A 81 45.44 56.97 16.60
CA HIS A 81 45.53 58.39 16.29
C HIS A 81 45.10 59.29 17.46
N ASP A 82 45.01 58.76 18.68
CA ASP A 82 44.58 59.46 19.90
C ASP A 82 43.18 60.11 19.79
N ARG A 83 42.33 59.60 18.89
CA ARG A 83 40.95 60.06 18.69
C ARG A 83 39.95 59.21 19.48
N GLU A 84 39.98 59.36 20.81
CA GLU A 84 39.09 58.63 21.71
C GLU A 84 37.58 58.88 21.44
N ASP A 85 37.24 60.08 20.97
CA ASP A 85 35.88 60.48 20.60
C ASP A 85 35.33 59.56 19.49
N LEU A 86 36.14 59.34 18.45
CA LEU A 86 35.79 58.47 17.32
C LEU A 86 35.82 56.99 17.71
N ALA A 87 36.75 56.58 18.56
CA ALA A 87 36.81 55.21 19.08
C ALA A 87 35.54 54.84 19.86
N LYS A 88 35.07 55.73 20.75
CA LYS A 88 33.81 55.53 21.50
C LYS A 88 32.60 55.42 20.57
N GLN A 89 32.53 56.26 19.52
CA GLN A 89 31.45 56.18 18.54
C GLN A 89 31.48 54.86 17.75
N ALA A 90 32.66 54.40 17.33
CA ALA A 90 32.82 53.12 16.65
C ALA A 90 32.42 51.94 17.55
N LEU A 91 32.78 51.97 18.83
CA LEU A 91 32.38 50.94 19.81
C LEU A 91 30.86 50.95 20.08
N LEU A 92 30.22 52.12 20.09
CA LEU A 92 28.76 52.21 20.17
C LEU A 92 28.08 51.59 18.94
N ALA A 93 28.61 51.83 17.73
CA ALA A 93 28.11 51.19 16.52
C ALA A 93 28.34 49.66 16.55
N LYS A 94 29.50 49.21 17.04
CA LYS A 94 29.81 47.79 17.29
C LYS A 94 28.78 47.14 18.22
N SER A 95 28.44 47.81 19.33
CA SER A 95 27.44 47.32 20.31
C SER A 95 26.07 47.15 19.67
N ARG A 96 25.61 48.15 18.89
CA ARG A 96 24.32 48.08 18.20
C ARG A 96 24.25 46.93 17.21
N ALA A 97 25.31 46.72 16.42
CA ALA A 97 25.38 45.59 15.49
C ALA A 97 25.36 44.23 16.21
N ALA A 98 25.98 44.15 17.40
CA ALA A 98 25.94 42.94 18.22
C ALA A 98 24.54 42.69 18.81
N GLU A 99 23.87 43.73 19.33
CA GLU A 99 22.50 43.63 19.83
C GLU A 99 21.51 43.19 18.73
N GLU A 100 21.62 43.73 17.52
CA GLU A 100 20.80 43.30 16.37
C GLU A 100 21.08 41.83 16.01
N ALA A 101 22.35 41.40 16.06
CA ALA A 101 22.73 40.01 15.79
C ALA A 101 22.16 39.05 16.85
N ASP A 102 22.13 39.44 18.12
CA ASP A 102 21.55 38.64 19.21
C ASP A 102 20.03 38.46 19.03
N VAL A 103 19.33 39.53 18.65
CA VAL A 103 17.88 39.47 18.35
C VAL A 103 17.61 38.51 17.18
N LEU A 104 18.37 38.63 16.10
CA LEU A 104 18.23 37.73 14.94
C LEU A 104 18.63 36.29 15.27
N THR A 105 19.59 36.08 16.16
CA THR A 105 19.97 34.73 16.62
C THR A 105 18.84 34.08 17.42
N ALA A 106 18.14 34.83 18.26
CA ALA A 106 16.94 34.33 18.94
C ALA A 106 15.81 34.00 17.94
N GLN A 107 15.61 34.84 16.92
CA GLN A 107 14.65 34.56 15.85
C GLN A 107 15.04 33.31 15.05
N LEU A 108 16.32 33.14 14.72
CA LEU A 108 16.84 31.96 14.02
C LEU A 108 16.49 30.68 14.75
N ALA A 109 16.66 30.65 16.08
CA ALA A 109 16.32 29.49 16.90
C ALA A 109 14.83 29.10 16.80
N GLN A 110 13.92 30.08 16.73
CA GLN A 110 12.49 29.84 16.55
C GLN A 110 12.19 29.25 15.16
N VAL A 111 12.85 29.76 14.12
CA VAL A 111 12.71 29.26 12.74
C VAL A 111 13.27 27.85 12.61
N GLU A 112 14.38 27.54 13.27
CA GLU A 112 14.97 26.20 13.31
C GLU A 112 14.06 25.19 14.04
N GLU A 113 13.42 25.59 15.13
CA GLU A 113 12.43 24.76 15.82
C GLU A 113 11.22 24.48 14.91
N ALA A 114 10.70 25.50 14.22
CA ALA A 114 9.60 25.33 13.26
C ALA A 114 9.98 24.41 12.09
N LEU A 115 11.22 24.51 11.60
CA LEU A 115 11.77 23.64 10.56
C LEU A 115 11.88 22.18 11.05
N SER A 116 12.39 21.98 12.26
CA SER A 116 12.49 20.64 12.88
C SER A 116 11.13 19.98 13.01
N LYS A 117 10.12 20.69 13.54
CA LYS A 117 8.73 20.21 13.63
C LYS A 117 8.16 19.84 12.27
N SER A 118 8.37 20.71 11.28
CA SER A 118 7.90 20.47 9.90
C SER A 118 8.53 19.21 9.28
N ASN A 119 9.80 18.93 9.57
CA ASN A 119 10.48 17.72 9.10
C ASN A 119 9.94 16.45 9.80
N GLU A 120 9.67 16.50 11.11
CA GLU A 120 9.04 15.40 11.83
C GLU A 120 7.66 15.08 11.26
N ASP A 121 6.86 16.11 11.03
CA ASP A 121 5.52 16.02 10.46
C ASP A 121 5.51 15.41 9.06
N ILE A 122 6.45 15.84 8.20
CA ILE A 122 6.69 15.21 6.89
C ILE A 122 7.00 13.73 7.06
N GLY A 123 7.90 13.37 7.98
CA GLY A 123 8.27 11.99 8.23
C GLY A 123 7.08 11.13 8.68
N ARG A 124 6.26 11.64 9.59
CA ARG A 124 5.02 10.98 10.05
C ARG A 124 4.02 10.79 8.92
N LEU A 125 3.81 11.80 8.08
CA LEU A 125 2.90 11.72 6.95
C LEU A 125 3.39 10.71 5.91
N GLN A 126 4.69 10.68 5.61
CA GLN A 126 5.27 9.70 4.68
C GLN A 126 5.13 8.26 5.18
N ALA A 127 5.33 8.04 6.48
CA ALA A 127 5.11 6.73 7.09
C ALA A 127 3.63 6.31 6.96
N LYS A 128 2.70 7.22 7.26
CA LYS A 128 1.27 6.98 7.14
C LYS A 128 0.83 6.71 5.69
N LEU A 129 1.37 7.45 4.73
CA LEU A 129 1.13 7.26 3.30
C LEU A 129 1.62 5.87 2.85
N THR A 130 2.78 5.44 3.33
CA THR A 130 3.34 4.11 3.02
C THR A 130 2.45 3.00 3.56
N ASP A 131 1.99 3.14 4.80
CA ASP A 131 1.03 2.24 5.44
C ASP A 131 -0.31 2.18 4.67
N ALA A 132 -0.85 3.34 4.27
CA ALA A 132 -2.05 3.42 3.44
C ALA A 132 -1.88 2.70 2.08
N LYS A 133 -0.77 2.91 1.37
CA LYS A 133 -0.47 2.22 0.10
C LYS A 133 -0.32 0.71 0.26
N ASN A 134 0.24 0.25 1.37
CA ASN A 134 0.33 -1.19 1.66
C ASN A 134 -1.06 -1.80 1.92
N ARG A 135 -1.91 -1.08 2.66
CA ARG A 135 -3.30 -1.50 2.87
C ARG A 135 -4.11 -1.50 1.58
N GLU A 136 -3.91 -0.54 0.70
CA GLU A 136 -4.56 -0.49 -0.61
C GLU A 136 -4.23 -1.74 -1.43
N LYS A 137 -2.95 -2.09 -1.53
CA LYS A 137 -2.51 -3.32 -2.20
C LYS A 137 -3.14 -4.58 -1.59
N ALA A 138 -3.22 -4.64 -0.26
CA ALA A 138 -3.84 -5.77 0.44
C ALA A 138 -5.34 -5.86 0.16
N LEU A 139 -6.05 -4.73 0.13
CA LEU A 139 -7.48 -4.65 -0.22
C LEU A 139 -7.72 -5.16 -1.64
N ILE A 140 -6.99 -4.62 -2.63
CA ILE A 140 -7.11 -5.01 -4.05
C ILE A 140 -6.81 -6.51 -4.23
N ALA A 141 -5.79 -7.05 -3.54
CA ALA A 141 -5.48 -8.47 -3.60
C ALA A 141 -6.61 -9.33 -3.02
N ARG A 142 -7.21 -8.89 -1.91
CA ARG A 142 -8.31 -9.58 -1.23
C ARG A 142 -9.59 -9.56 -2.07
N THR A 143 -9.94 -8.41 -2.65
CA THR A 143 -11.13 -8.28 -3.52
C THR A 143 -10.98 -9.08 -4.80
N LYS A 144 -9.79 -9.07 -5.44
CA LYS A 144 -9.49 -9.93 -6.59
C LYS A 144 -9.61 -11.42 -6.23
N THR A 145 -9.09 -11.83 -5.07
CA THR A 145 -9.20 -13.22 -4.61
C THR A 145 -10.66 -13.62 -4.33
N ALA A 146 -11.43 -12.74 -3.70
CA ALA A 146 -12.85 -12.96 -3.43
C ALA A 146 -13.66 -13.04 -4.74
N ALA A 147 -13.45 -12.12 -5.67
CA ALA A 147 -14.09 -12.11 -6.98
C ALA A 147 -13.77 -13.40 -7.78
N ASN A 148 -12.51 -13.86 -7.75
CA ASN A 148 -12.12 -15.12 -8.37
C ASN A 148 -12.83 -16.32 -7.71
N ARG A 149 -12.95 -16.36 -6.38
CA ARG A 149 -13.68 -17.43 -5.68
C ARG A 149 -15.17 -17.44 -6.02
N VAL A 150 -15.80 -16.27 -6.10
CA VAL A 150 -17.20 -16.14 -6.53
C VAL A 150 -17.36 -16.63 -7.97
N ARG A 151 -16.49 -16.19 -8.88
CA ARG A 151 -16.51 -16.61 -10.29
C ARG A 151 -16.33 -18.13 -10.45
N VAL A 152 -15.37 -18.73 -9.75
CA VAL A 152 -15.17 -20.18 -9.79
C VAL A 152 -16.41 -20.91 -9.25
N ARG A 153 -16.98 -20.45 -8.11
CA ARG A 153 -18.18 -21.06 -7.54
C ARG A 153 -19.40 -20.89 -8.43
N SER A 154 -19.60 -19.73 -9.08
CA SER A 154 -20.71 -19.52 -10.02
C SER A 154 -20.55 -20.40 -11.27
N THR A 155 -19.33 -20.54 -11.81
CA THR A 155 -19.08 -21.45 -12.95
C THR A 155 -19.23 -22.93 -12.59
N LEU A 156 -19.03 -23.30 -11.33
CA LEU A 156 -19.30 -24.67 -10.84
C LEU A 156 -20.80 -24.90 -10.57
N HIS A 157 -21.56 -23.85 -10.26
CA HIS A 157 -23.01 -23.89 -10.09
C HIS A 157 -23.79 -23.76 -11.42
N ASP A 158 -23.16 -23.31 -12.50
CA ASP A 158 -23.73 -23.30 -13.85
C ASP A 158 -23.91 -24.74 -14.35
N GLU A 159 -25.13 -25.28 -14.15
CA GLU A 159 -25.91 -26.33 -14.85
C GLU A 159 -25.25 -27.61 -15.39
N ARG A 160 -23.97 -27.61 -15.76
CA ARG A 160 -23.23 -28.74 -16.33
C ARG A 160 -22.87 -29.83 -15.34
N ILE A 161 -22.72 -29.49 -14.06
CA ILE A 161 -22.51 -30.52 -13.02
C ILE A 161 -23.85 -31.21 -12.70
N ASN A 162 -24.96 -30.47 -12.64
CA ASN A 162 -26.29 -31.07 -12.45
C ASN A 162 -26.68 -31.97 -13.63
N ASP A 163 -26.44 -31.56 -14.89
CA ASP A 163 -26.73 -32.42 -16.06
C ASP A 163 -25.80 -33.64 -16.12
N ALA A 164 -24.54 -33.52 -15.69
CA ALA A 164 -23.63 -34.67 -15.59
C ALA A 164 -24.04 -35.66 -14.48
N PHE A 165 -24.46 -35.18 -13.31
CA PHE A 165 -24.94 -36.04 -12.22
C PHE A 165 -26.31 -36.67 -12.54
N SER A 166 -27.26 -35.94 -13.15
CA SER A 166 -28.54 -36.52 -13.57
C SER A 166 -28.38 -37.59 -14.65
N ARG A 167 -27.45 -37.41 -15.60
CA ARG A 167 -27.12 -38.45 -16.58
C ARG A 167 -26.43 -39.65 -15.94
N PHE A 168 -25.58 -39.43 -14.94
CA PHE A 168 -24.91 -40.51 -14.21
C PHE A 168 -25.93 -41.35 -13.43
N GLU A 169 -26.84 -40.73 -12.67
CA GLU A 169 -27.91 -41.45 -11.98
C GLU A 169 -28.87 -42.18 -12.95
N GLN A 170 -29.08 -41.65 -14.16
CA GLN A 170 -29.93 -42.29 -15.16
C GLN A 170 -29.25 -43.50 -15.81
N VAL A 171 -27.92 -43.47 -15.94
CA VAL A 171 -27.12 -44.63 -16.34
C VAL A 171 -27.07 -45.66 -15.22
N GLU A 172 -26.92 -45.24 -13.96
CA GLU A 172 -26.89 -46.13 -12.80
C GLU A 172 -28.25 -46.83 -12.59
N ARG A 173 -29.37 -46.10 -12.69
CA ARG A 173 -30.71 -46.70 -12.67
C ARG A 173 -30.96 -47.69 -13.81
N ASN A 174 -30.47 -47.39 -15.02
CA ASN A 174 -30.58 -48.31 -16.14
C ASN A 174 -29.67 -49.54 -15.97
N LEU A 175 -28.52 -49.39 -15.32
CA LEU A 175 -27.62 -50.48 -15.00
C LEU A 175 -28.23 -51.40 -13.94
N ASP A 176 -28.79 -50.84 -12.86
CA ASP A 176 -29.52 -51.59 -11.83
C ASP A 176 -30.74 -52.34 -12.41
N GLU A 177 -31.46 -51.74 -13.37
CA GLU A 177 -32.59 -52.40 -14.03
C GLU A 177 -32.14 -53.51 -14.99
N LEU A 178 -30.98 -53.36 -15.62
CA LEU A 178 -30.36 -54.40 -16.45
C LEU A 178 -29.80 -55.54 -15.58
N GLU A 179 -29.10 -55.21 -14.49
CA GLU A 179 -28.55 -56.16 -13.53
C GLU A 179 -29.68 -56.94 -12.84
N GLY A 180 -30.77 -56.27 -12.45
CA GLY A 180 -31.97 -56.93 -11.93
C GLY A 180 -32.66 -57.86 -12.95
N ARG A 181 -32.60 -57.56 -14.26
CA ARG A 181 -33.07 -58.47 -15.32
C ARG A 181 -32.13 -59.65 -15.54
N VAL A 182 -30.82 -59.46 -15.37
CA VAL A 182 -29.81 -60.53 -15.46
C VAL A 182 -29.91 -61.45 -14.26
N GLU A 183 -30.05 -60.91 -13.03
CA GLU A 183 -30.31 -61.70 -11.82
C GLU A 183 -31.61 -62.49 -11.92
N ALA A 184 -32.68 -61.91 -12.49
CA ALA A 184 -33.93 -62.62 -12.74
C ALA A 184 -33.79 -63.77 -13.77
N TYR A 185 -32.82 -63.67 -14.70
CA TYR A 185 -32.50 -64.72 -15.68
C TYR A 185 -31.54 -65.79 -15.13
N ASP A 186 -30.68 -65.44 -14.15
CA ASP A 186 -29.70 -66.32 -13.51
C ASP A 186 -30.25 -67.06 -12.28
N VAL A 187 -31.42 -66.67 -11.73
CA VAL A 187 -32.14 -67.48 -10.73
C VAL A 187 -32.60 -68.80 -11.37
N GLY A 188 -31.82 -69.85 -11.14
CA GLY A 188 -32.14 -71.24 -11.48
C GLY A 188 -31.31 -71.88 -12.60
N ARG A 189 -30.26 -71.23 -13.12
CA ARG A 189 -29.37 -71.82 -14.13
C ARG A 189 -27.93 -71.92 -13.66
N THR A 190 -27.38 -73.13 -13.69
CA THR A 190 -25.93 -73.37 -13.58
C THR A 190 -25.27 -73.13 -14.93
N LYS A 191 -24.39 -72.11 -15.01
CA LYS A 191 -23.64 -71.70 -16.21
C LYS A 191 -22.67 -72.79 -16.68
N THR A 192 -22.45 -72.87 -17.99
CA THR A 192 -21.52 -73.83 -18.62
C THR A 192 -20.17 -73.21 -18.94
N LEU A 193 -19.10 -74.02 -18.96
CA LEU A 193 -17.70 -73.60 -19.16
C LEU A 193 -17.46 -72.74 -20.43
N THR A 194 -18.33 -72.85 -21.44
CA THR A 194 -18.26 -72.07 -22.67
C THR A 194 -18.74 -70.63 -22.48
N GLU A 195 -19.63 -70.39 -21.53
CA GLU A 195 -20.13 -69.06 -21.15
C GLU A 195 -19.12 -68.30 -20.28
N GLU A 196 -18.40 -69.01 -19.38
CA GLU A 196 -17.30 -68.43 -18.59
C GLU A 196 -16.15 -67.90 -19.47
N ILE A 197 -15.87 -68.54 -20.61
CA ILE A 197 -14.81 -68.10 -21.53
C ILE A 197 -15.26 -66.86 -22.32
N ALA A 198 -16.56 -66.73 -22.62
CA ALA A 198 -17.11 -65.57 -23.32
C ALA A 198 -17.19 -64.31 -22.43
N GLU A 199 -17.47 -64.47 -21.14
CA GLU A 199 -17.42 -63.38 -20.15
C GLU A 199 -16.00 -62.82 -19.98
N LEU A 200 -14.97 -63.67 -20.01
CA LEU A 200 -13.56 -63.25 -19.95
C LEU A 200 -13.10 -62.43 -21.17
N GLU A 201 -13.68 -62.68 -22.36
CA GLU A 201 -13.39 -61.87 -23.56
C GLU A 201 -14.15 -60.54 -23.57
N ALA A 202 -15.36 -60.49 -22.99
CA ALA A 202 -16.16 -59.27 -22.88
C ALA A 202 -15.53 -58.27 -21.90
N ASP A 203 -15.02 -58.73 -20.75
CA ASP A 203 -14.34 -57.90 -19.76
C ASP A 203 -13.10 -57.21 -20.34
N LYS A 204 -12.36 -57.91 -21.21
CA LYS A 204 -11.16 -57.37 -21.84
C LYS A 204 -11.48 -56.21 -22.79
N LYS A 205 -12.60 -56.31 -23.51
CA LYS A 205 -13.07 -55.28 -24.46
C LYS A 205 -13.55 -54.01 -23.75
N VAL A 206 -14.23 -54.17 -22.61
CA VAL A 206 -14.69 -53.06 -21.77
C VAL A 206 -13.50 -52.34 -21.11
N GLN A 207 -12.48 -53.08 -20.66
CA GLN A 207 -11.27 -52.47 -20.10
C GLN A 207 -10.45 -51.70 -21.15
N ASP A 208 -10.38 -52.20 -22.39
CA ASP A 208 -9.71 -51.50 -23.50
C ASP A 208 -10.44 -50.19 -23.87
N GLU A 209 -11.78 -50.18 -23.88
CA GLU A 209 -12.56 -48.95 -24.10
C GLU A 209 -12.41 -47.95 -22.95
N LEU A 210 -12.35 -48.43 -21.71
CA LEU A 210 -12.11 -47.59 -20.52
C LEU A 210 -10.71 -46.96 -20.54
N ALA A 211 -9.68 -47.70 -20.96
CA ALA A 211 -8.32 -47.20 -21.12
C ALA A 211 -8.23 -46.12 -22.22
N ALA A 212 -8.88 -46.34 -23.37
CA ALA A 212 -8.96 -45.36 -24.46
C ALA A 212 -9.71 -44.08 -24.07
N LEU A 213 -10.73 -44.19 -23.20
CA LEU A 213 -11.44 -43.04 -22.65
C LEU A 213 -10.55 -42.25 -21.68
N LYS A 214 -9.82 -42.93 -20.78
CA LYS A 214 -8.88 -42.28 -19.84
C LYS A 214 -7.75 -41.54 -20.56
N ALA A 215 -7.20 -42.10 -21.63
CA ALA A 215 -6.16 -41.45 -22.44
C ALA A 215 -6.67 -40.16 -23.11
N ARG A 216 -7.89 -40.17 -23.67
CA ARG A 216 -8.52 -38.97 -24.26
C ARG A 216 -8.77 -37.87 -23.24
N VAL A 217 -9.19 -38.24 -22.02
CA VAL A 217 -9.44 -37.28 -20.94
C VAL A 217 -8.13 -36.67 -20.41
N ALA A 218 -7.05 -37.46 -20.33
CA ALA A 218 -5.73 -36.96 -19.92
C ALA A 218 -5.11 -36.00 -20.96
N ALA A 219 -5.21 -36.32 -22.26
CA ALA A 219 -4.73 -35.45 -23.34
C ALA A 219 -5.45 -34.09 -23.36
N ARG A 220 -6.72 -34.05 -22.97
CA ARG A 220 -7.52 -32.81 -22.90
C ARG A 220 -7.22 -31.95 -21.67
N ARG A 221 -6.51 -32.49 -20.66
CA ARG A 221 -6.09 -31.77 -19.44
C ARG A 221 -4.65 -31.24 -19.50
N GLY A 222 -3.86 -31.65 -20.50
CA GLY A 222 -2.46 -31.24 -20.68
C GLY A 222 -2.20 -30.20 -21.77
N SER A 223 -3.26 -29.65 -22.40
CA SER A 223 -3.20 -28.53 -23.35
C SER A 223 -3.91 -27.30 -22.81
#